data_AF-A0A832B387-F1
#
_entry.id   AF-A0A832B387-F1
#
_cell.length_a   1.000
_cell.length_b   1.000
_cell.length_c   1.000
_cell.angle_alpha   90.00
_cell.angle_beta   90.00
_cell.angle_gamma   90.00
#
_symmetry.space_group_name_H-M   'P 1'
#
loop_
_entity.id
_entity.type
_entity.pdbx_description
1 polymer ?
#
loop_
_entity_poly.entity_id
_entity_poly.type
_entity_poly.pdbx_seq_one_letter_code
_entity_poly.pdbx_strand_id
1 'polypeptide(L)'
;ENEEQKTEEESAKQHWRNGNALFQEGKFDEAREEYTKAIEIKADYADAYFNRALTERVQNDFIDAQRDLERVMELQPSSHDAPFIMGDIAESRDDIIGARYWYEKSLSNNPNFEEAKKKLEEIDARMHAAIDNKKKGGGEEVLQKGAAFGHGKSVESDVIEEGQIKKVAFYKSNIKFDSVIGSKKVKEYLYDNVVLAIQHPELFKKYGKKLGVGLLMYGPPGVGKTYMVNAIAGEAGANVIIARINQIVDMYTGNTEKNLHAIFQQARENTPCIIFFDELDALGIKRGGGGGAQGESSSIRLAVNQFLVEMNGVEANPEGIFVIGATNQPWDIDPALKRSGRFGDSIYIPPPKYRERVELFKFYTRNKPKARLNYGRLARATMGYTPADIERVCDKAAMRPLLHEHRYNKERKLTMADMLAILKDKDMSGSTLDEWYGMVKKDVISSTETQIVDGKKQEIVKEGKLDPQEKVLYRVMVKDIKKNTNGFRIWIKKATRWFAIHFF
;
A
#
# COMPACT_ATOMS: atom_id res chain seq x y z
N GLU A 1 -1.65 44.18 1.62
CA GLU A 1 -1.95 43.16 0.58
C GLU A 1 -1.10 43.31 -0.69
N ASN A 2 -1.38 44.21 -1.64
CA ASN A 2 -0.61 44.25 -2.92
C ASN A 2 0.86 44.72 -2.81
N GLU A 3 1.22 45.53 -1.82
CA GLU A 3 2.62 45.95 -1.58
C GLU A 3 3.40 44.93 -0.74
N GLU A 4 2.75 44.33 0.27
CA GLU A 4 3.32 43.26 1.12
C GLU A 4 3.61 41.99 0.32
N GLN A 5 2.67 41.54 -0.53
CA GLN A 5 2.90 40.37 -1.40
C GLN A 5 4.06 40.61 -2.38
N LYS A 6 4.23 41.84 -2.87
CA LYS A 6 5.37 42.21 -3.73
C LYS A 6 6.69 42.24 -2.96
N THR A 7 6.68 42.61 -1.69
CA THR A 7 7.89 42.63 -0.86
C THR A 7 8.30 41.22 -0.44
N GLU A 8 7.34 40.35 -0.13
CA GLU A 8 7.58 38.93 0.15
C GLU A 8 8.12 38.18 -1.07
N GLU A 9 7.58 38.45 -2.26
CA GLU A 9 8.03 37.82 -3.50
C GLU A 9 9.47 38.21 -3.88
N GLU A 10 9.83 39.49 -3.80
CA GLU A 10 11.21 39.92 -4.03
C GLU A 10 12.18 39.40 -2.97
N SER A 11 11.74 39.30 -1.71
CA SER A 11 12.55 38.73 -0.62
C SER A 11 12.84 37.23 -0.82
N ALA A 12 11.81 36.42 -1.14
CA ALA A 12 11.99 35.00 -1.44
C ALA A 12 12.91 34.78 -2.66
N LYS A 13 12.75 35.60 -3.69
CA LYS A 13 13.57 35.57 -4.90
C LYS A 13 15.04 35.93 -4.63
N GLN A 14 15.29 36.86 -3.70
CA GLN A 14 16.64 37.22 -3.30
C GLN A 14 17.34 36.05 -2.59
N HIS A 15 16.67 35.39 -1.66
CA HIS A 15 17.20 34.20 -0.99
C HIS A 15 17.45 33.04 -1.97
N TRP A 16 16.54 32.81 -2.92
CA TRP A 16 16.76 31.84 -4.00
C TRP A 16 18.00 32.16 -4.86
N ARG A 17 18.21 33.44 -5.21
CA ARG A 17 19.42 33.88 -5.95
C ARG A 17 20.70 33.67 -5.15
N ASN A 18 20.68 33.97 -3.85
CA ASN A 18 21.81 33.73 -2.96
C ASN A 18 22.14 32.23 -2.88
N GLY A 19 21.12 31.40 -2.72
CA GLY A 19 21.26 29.94 -2.74
C GLY A 19 21.89 29.43 -4.04
N ASN A 20 21.47 29.95 -5.19
CA ASN A 20 22.06 29.60 -6.48
C ASN A 20 23.54 29.99 -6.57
N ALA A 21 23.92 31.18 -6.09
CA ALA A 21 25.30 31.62 -6.08
C ALA A 21 26.18 30.71 -5.19
N LEU A 22 25.70 30.38 -3.99
CA LEU A 22 26.38 29.48 -3.06
C LEU A 22 26.52 28.05 -3.62
N PHE A 23 25.50 27.57 -4.32
CA PHE A 23 25.55 26.28 -5.01
C PHE A 23 26.65 26.23 -6.08
N GLN A 24 26.81 27.31 -6.87
CA GLN A 24 27.89 27.42 -7.86
C GLN A 24 29.28 27.51 -7.21
N GLU A 25 29.37 28.09 -6.01
CA GLU A 25 30.60 28.11 -5.21
C GLU A 25 30.90 26.78 -4.50
N GLY A 26 30.00 25.78 -4.60
CA GLY A 26 30.12 24.48 -3.94
C GLY A 26 29.81 24.50 -2.44
N LYS A 27 29.24 25.59 -1.93
CA LYS A 27 28.84 25.75 -0.52
C LYS A 27 27.42 25.21 -0.30
N PHE A 28 27.28 23.89 -0.38
CA PHE A 28 25.96 23.23 -0.42
C PHE A 28 25.12 23.40 0.86
N ASP A 29 25.75 23.40 2.05
CA ASP A 29 25.02 23.62 3.31
C ASP A 29 24.42 25.04 3.39
N GLU A 30 25.21 26.05 3.03
CA GLU A 30 24.77 27.46 2.99
C GLU A 30 23.71 27.68 1.91
N ALA A 31 23.86 27.01 0.75
CA ALA A 31 22.85 27.04 -0.31
C ALA A 31 21.51 26.45 0.16
N ARG A 32 21.54 25.31 0.86
CA ARG A 32 20.35 24.65 1.43
C ARG A 32 19.61 25.56 2.42
N GLU A 33 20.35 26.29 3.26
CA GLU A 33 19.79 27.27 4.18
C GLU A 33 19.11 28.43 3.45
N GLU A 34 19.75 28.99 2.42
CA GLU A 34 19.17 30.09 1.65
C GLU A 34 17.90 29.67 0.89
N TYR A 35 17.85 28.47 0.30
CA TYR A 35 16.61 27.95 -0.29
C TYR A 35 15.52 27.72 0.77
N THR A 36 15.88 27.30 1.97
CA THR A 36 14.92 27.12 3.07
C THR A 36 14.32 28.46 3.49
N LYS A 37 15.13 29.53 3.60
CA LYS A 37 14.63 30.89 3.86
C LYS A 37 13.67 31.36 2.75
N ALA A 38 13.99 31.08 1.49
CA ALA A 38 13.11 31.40 0.36
C ALA A 38 11.74 30.69 0.48
N ILE A 39 11.73 29.43 0.90
CA ILE A 39 10.52 28.62 1.11
C ILE A 39 9.71 29.09 2.34
N GLU A 40 10.39 29.48 3.42
CA GLU A 40 9.74 30.03 4.62
C GLU A 40 9.01 31.35 4.34
N ILE A 41 9.57 32.18 3.45
CA ILE A 41 8.92 33.42 2.99
C ILE A 41 7.78 33.10 2.01
N LYS A 42 8.00 32.17 1.08
CA LYS A 42 7.01 31.79 0.05
C LYS A 42 6.90 30.26 -0.07
N ALA A 43 5.90 29.71 0.61
CA ALA A 43 5.72 28.26 0.76
C ALA A 43 5.36 27.50 -0.54
N ASP A 44 4.93 28.22 -1.58
CA ASP A 44 4.62 27.71 -2.92
C ASP A 44 5.72 28.02 -3.95
N TYR A 45 6.92 28.39 -3.51
CA TYR A 45 8.02 28.73 -4.41
C TYR A 45 8.74 27.50 -4.98
N ALA A 46 8.18 26.93 -6.05
CA ALA A 46 8.63 25.67 -6.65
C ALA A 46 10.14 25.64 -7.01
N ASP A 47 10.70 26.73 -7.55
CA ASP A 47 12.12 26.80 -7.93
C ASP A 47 13.06 26.64 -6.74
N ALA A 48 12.66 27.10 -5.54
CA ALA A 48 13.44 26.94 -4.33
C ALA A 48 13.42 25.49 -3.83
N TYR A 49 12.27 24.79 -3.90
CA TYR A 49 12.22 23.35 -3.62
C TYR A 49 13.06 22.56 -4.62
N PHE A 50 12.99 22.88 -5.91
CA PHE A 50 13.75 22.18 -6.94
C PHE A 50 15.26 22.33 -6.73
N ASN A 51 15.75 23.56 -6.49
CA ASN A 51 17.18 23.80 -6.28
C ASN A 51 17.68 23.29 -4.93
N ARG A 52 16.83 23.26 -3.89
CA ARG A 52 17.17 22.59 -2.63
C ARG A 52 17.28 21.08 -2.81
N ALA A 53 16.38 20.46 -3.57
CA ALA A 53 16.46 19.04 -3.89
C ALA A 53 17.72 18.67 -4.68
N LEU A 54 18.16 19.53 -5.62
CA LEU A 54 19.43 19.34 -6.33
C LEU A 54 20.63 19.40 -5.38
N THR A 55 20.59 20.32 -4.41
CA THR A 55 21.61 20.46 -3.37
C THR A 55 21.67 19.23 -2.47
N GLU A 56 20.52 18.79 -1.99
CA GLU A 56 20.37 17.59 -1.14
C GLU A 56 20.81 16.32 -1.87
N ARG A 57 20.50 16.20 -3.17
CA ARG A 57 20.98 15.10 -4.01
C ARG A 57 22.51 15.06 -4.10
N VAL A 58 23.17 16.20 -4.31
CA VAL A 58 24.65 16.29 -4.34
C VAL A 58 25.25 15.88 -2.98
N GLN A 59 24.54 16.18 -1.89
CA GLN A 59 24.91 15.77 -0.54
C GLN A 59 24.53 14.31 -0.20
N ASN A 60 23.99 13.54 -1.14
CA ASN A 60 23.44 12.19 -0.97
C ASN A 60 22.27 12.09 0.03
N ASP A 61 21.56 13.19 0.28
CA ASP A 61 20.35 13.24 1.09
C ASP A 61 19.11 12.97 0.22
N PHE A 62 19.02 11.73 -0.26
CA PHE A 62 17.99 11.33 -1.23
C PHE A 62 16.56 11.39 -0.66
N ILE A 63 16.37 11.35 0.65
CA ILE A 63 15.04 11.35 1.27
C ILE A 63 14.47 12.76 1.25
N ASP A 64 15.23 13.75 1.70
CA ASP A 64 14.79 15.14 1.66
C ASP A 64 14.67 15.62 0.21
N ALA A 65 15.60 15.22 -0.67
CA ALA A 65 15.52 15.54 -2.09
C ALA A 65 14.23 15.00 -2.76
N GLN A 66 13.84 13.76 -2.43
CA GLN A 66 12.59 13.17 -2.94
C GLN A 66 11.36 13.94 -2.45
N ARG A 67 11.32 14.31 -1.16
CA ARG A 67 10.21 15.09 -0.59
C ARG A 67 10.06 16.45 -1.28
N ASP A 68 11.17 17.12 -1.54
CA ASP A 68 11.16 18.42 -2.20
C ASP A 68 10.76 18.30 -3.68
N LEU A 69 11.18 17.25 -4.40
CA LEU A 69 10.76 16.98 -5.77
C LEU A 69 9.27 16.61 -5.86
N GLU A 70 8.74 15.86 -4.89
CA GLU A 70 7.30 15.62 -4.74
C GLU A 70 6.55 16.94 -4.60
N ARG A 71 7.06 17.86 -3.78
CA ARG A 71 6.48 19.19 -3.61
C ARG A 71 6.54 20.03 -4.90
N VAL A 72 7.62 19.95 -5.68
CA VAL A 72 7.69 20.59 -7.00
C VAL A 72 6.61 20.05 -7.94
N MET A 73 6.40 18.73 -7.97
CA MET A 73 5.36 18.11 -8.81
C MET A 73 3.92 18.48 -8.36
N GLU A 74 3.70 18.72 -7.07
CA GLU A 74 2.42 19.25 -6.58
C GLU A 74 2.17 20.70 -7.03
N LEU A 75 3.21 21.54 -6.96
CA LEU A 75 3.13 22.96 -7.31
C LEU A 75 3.13 23.20 -8.83
N GLN A 76 3.86 22.36 -9.57
CA GLN A 76 4.03 22.42 -11.02
C GLN A 76 3.87 21.02 -11.64
N PRO A 77 2.62 20.54 -11.83
CA PRO A 77 2.36 19.19 -12.36
C PRO A 77 2.91 18.93 -13.77
N SER A 78 3.10 19.99 -14.56
CA SER A 78 3.68 19.92 -15.91
C SER A 78 5.22 19.94 -15.93
N SER A 79 5.89 20.03 -14.78
CA SER A 79 7.35 20.01 -14.71
C SER A 79 7.88 18.66 -15.19
N HIS A 80 8.76 18.66 -16.20
CA HIS A 80 9.47 17.46 -16.63
C HIS A 80 10.78 17.24 -15.87
N ASP A 81 11.36 18.30 -15.30
CA ASP A 81 12.65 18.25 -14.60
C ASP A 81 12.56 17.52 -13.26
N ALA A 82 11.49 17.73 -12.48
CA ALA A 82 11.36 17.04 -11.20
C ALA A 82 11.25 15.51 -11.33
N PRO A 83 10.41 14.95 -12.23
CA PRO A 83 10.44 13.53 -12.54
C PRO A 83 11.80 13.04 -13.06
N PHE A 84 12.53 13.84 -13.86
CA PHE A 84 13.84 13.43 -14.35
C PHE A 84 14.86 13.25 -13.22
N ILE A 85 14.95 14.21 -12.29
CA ILE A 85 15.83 14.12 -11.14
C ILE A 85 15.43 12.97 -10.20
N MET A 86 14.13 12.66 -10.08
CA MET A 86 13.68 11.45 -9.38
C MET A 86 14.22 10.16 -10.03
N GLY A 87 14.33 10.15 -11.36
CA GLY A 87 14.96 9.07 -12.12
C GLY A 87 16.44 8.92 -11.80
N ASP A 88 17.19 10.02 -11.78
CA ASP A 88 18.62 10.03 -11.42
C ASP A 88 18.87 9.56 -9.98
N ILE A 89 18.00 9.96 -9.05
CA ILE A 89 18.06 9.50 -7.65
C ILE A 89 17.79 7.99 -7.57
N ALA A 90 16.82 7.48 -8.33
CA ALA A 90 16.53 6.04 -8.38
C ALA A 90 17.70 5.26 -9.00
N GLU A 91 18.31 5.77 -10.08
CA GLU A 91 19.50 5.17 -10.70
C GLU A 91 20.69 5.14 -9.73
N SER A 92 20.92 6.23 -8.99
CA SER A 92 21.97 6.32 -7.96
C SER A 92 21.79 5.30 -6.82
N ARG A 93 20.57 4.76 -6.67
CA ARG A 93 20.20 3.74 -5.68
C ARG A 93 20.09 2.34 -6.29
N ASP A 94 20.49 2.17 -7.55
CA ASP A 94 20.35 0.94 -8.35
C ASP A 94 18.90 0.43 -8.45
N ASP A 95 17.92 1.34 -8.30
CA ASP A 95 16.50 1.07 -8.52
C ASP A 95 16.16 1.31 -10.00
N ILE A 96 16.53 0.33 -10.83
CA ILE A 96 16.37 0.39 -12.30
C ILE A 96 14.91 0.55 -12.72
N ILE A 97 13.99 -0.10 -11.98
CA ILE A 97 12.55 -0.03 -12.26
C ILE A 97 12.01 1.35 -11.90
N GLY A 98 12.40 1.89 -10.74
CA GLY A 98 12.05 3.24 -10.33
C GLY A 98 12.61 4.28 -11.30
N ALA A 99 13.87 4.15 -11.71
CA ALA A 99 14.53 5.05 -12.65
C ALA A 99 13.75 5.12 -13.97
N ARG A 100 13.41 3.96 -14.53
CA ARG A 100 12.59 3.86 -15.75
C ARG A 100 11.26 4.59 -15.62
N TYR A 101 10.49 4.30 -14.57
CA TYR A 101 9.19 4.94 -14.32
C TYR A 101 9.29 6.47 -14.30
N TRP A 102 10.31 6.99 -13.62
CA TRP A 102 10.50 8.43 -13.46
C TRP A 102 10.97 9.12 -14.76
N TYR A 103 11.82 8.48 -15.56
CA TYR A 103 12.18 8.97 -16.89
C TYR A 103 11.00 8.95 -17.87
N GLU A 104 10.17 7.89 -17.86
CA GLU A 104 8.93 7.85 -18.65
C GLU A 104 7.96 8.96 -18.25
N LYS A 105 7.83 9.23 -16.94
CA LYS A 105 7.01 10.34 -16.42
C LYS A 105 7.57 11.73 -16.77
N SER A 106 8.90 11.86 -16.88
CA SER A 106 9.52 13.08 -17.41
C SER A 106 9.14 13.29 -18.88
N LEU A 107 9.22 12.24 -19.69
CA LEU A 107 8.87 12.27 -21.12
C LEU A 107 7.38 12.47 -21.38
N SER A 108 6.48 12.02 -20.49
CA SER A 108 5.06 12.33 -20.62
C SER A 108 4.79 13.83 -20.48
N ASN A 109 5.61 14.53 -19.68
CA ASN A 109 5.51 15.98 -19.48
C ASN A 109 6.25 16.76 -20.57
N ASN A 110 7.34 16.21 -21.13
CA ASN A 110 8.05 16.75 -22.29
C ASN A 110 8.55 15.63 -23.22
N PRO A 111 7.78 15.27 -24.27
CA PRO A 111 8.14 14.19 -25.20
C PRO A 111 9.43 14.43 -26.01
N ASN A 112 9.92 15.67 -26.06
CA ASN A 112 11.12 16.05 -26.79
C ASN A 112 12.37 16.15 -25.89
N PHE A 113 12.28 15.72 -24.63
CA PHE A 113 13.40 15.81 -23.71
C PHE A 113 14.47 14.73 -24.00
N GLU A 114 15.52 15.11 -24.73
CA GLU A 114 16.54 14.19 -25.25
C GLU A 114 17.32 13.46 -24.14
N GLU A 115 17.61 14.13 -23.02
CA GLU A 115 18.35 13.53 -21.90
C GLU A 115 17.59 12.37 -21.27
N ALA A 116 16.28 12.53 -21.06
CA ALA A 116 15.42 11.45 -20.54
C ALA A 116 15.29 10.28 -21.52
N LYS A 117 15.25 10.54 -22.84
CA LYS A 117 15.25 9.47 -23.87
C LYS A 117 16.52 8.64 -23.79
N LYS A 118 17.68 9.30 -23.76
CA LYS A 118 18.98 8.63 -23.67
C LYS A 118 19.09 7.79 -22.40
N LYS A 119 18.67 8.34 -21.26
CA LYS A 119 18.65 7.61 -19.98
C LYS A 119 17.72 6.39 -20.04
N LEU A 120 16.56 6.52 -20.66
CA LEU A 120 15.62 5.42 -20.83
C LEU A 120 16.21 4.30 -21.69
N GLU A 121 16.87 4.63 -22.81
CA GLU A 121 17.59 3.68 -23.66
C GLU A 121 18.71 2.95 -22.89
N GLU A 122 19.49 3.67 -22.07
CA GLU A 122 20.52 3.08 -21.21
C GLU A 122 19.93 2.09 -20.20
N ILE A 123 18.81 2.45 -19.57
CA ILE A 123 18.10 1.62 -18.60
C ILE A 123 17.52 0.37 -19.27
N ASP A 124 16.88 0.51 -20.43
CA ASP A 124 16.32 -0.62 -21.17
C ASP A 124 17.42 -1.59 -21.65
N ALA A 125 18.56 -1.06 -22.10
CA ALA A 125 19.73 -1.90 -22.43
C ALA A 125 20.26 -2.67 -21.21
N ARG A 126 20.33 -2.03 -20.02
CA ARG A 126 20.71 -2.70 -18.76
C ARG A 126 19.71 -3.79 -18.36
N MET A 127 18.41 -3.55 -18.55
CA MET A 127 17.37 -4.53 -18.28
C MET A 127 17.47 -5.75 -19.22
N HIS A 128 17.70 -5.53 -20.52
CA HIS A 128 17.88 -6.60 -21.50
C HIS A 128 19.15 -7.44 -21.25
N ALA A 129 20.28 -6.80 -20.92
CA ALA A 129 21.52 -7.50 -20.58
C ALA A 129 21.39 -8.40 -19.33
N ALA A 130 20.58 -7.98 -18.34
CA ALA A 130 20.29 -8.77 -17.14
C ALA A 130 19.43 -10.01 -17.45
N ILE A 131 18.60 -9.97 -18.49
CA ILE A 131 17.76 -11.08 -18.95
C ILE A 131 18.60 -12.09 -19.74
N ASP A 132 19.49 -11.63 -20.61
CA ASP A 132 20.33 -12.52 -21.44
C ASP A 132 21.39 -13.28 -20.62
N ASN A 133 21.95 -12.66 -19.57
CA ASN A 133 22.86 -13.34 -18.65
C ASN A 133 22.16 -14.45 -17.83
N LYS A 134 20.85 -14.33 -17.57
CA LYS A 134 20.06 -15.40 -16.93
C LYS A 134 19.77 -16.59 -17.84
N LYS A 135 19.78 -16.41 -19.16
CA LYS A 135 19.54 -17.50 -20.14
C LYS A 135 20.78 -18.36 -20.41
N LYS A 136 22.00 -17.86 -20.16
CA LYS A 136 23.25 -18.57 -20.47
C LYS A 136 23.89 -19.31 -19.28
N GLY A 137 23.45 -19.06 -18.04
CA GLY A 137 23.97 -19.72 -16.85
C GLY A 137 23.04 -20.82 -16.32
N GLY A 138 23.18 -22.04 -16.82
CA GLY A 138 22.64 -23.23 -16.16
C GLY A 138 23.56 -23.64 -15.01
N GLY A 139 23.09 -23.52 -13.77
CA GLY A 139 23.79 -23.97 -12.58
C GLY A 139 23.19 -23.39 -11.30
N GLU A 140 22.65 -24.26 -10.44
CA GLU A 140 22.29 -23.92 -9.07
C GLU A 140 23.52 -23.42 -8.31
N GLU A 141 23.51 -22.18 -7.84
CA GLU A 141 24.13 -21.81 -6.57
C GLU A 141 23.44 -20.60 -5.91
N VAL A 142 22.91 -20.91 -4.72
CA VAL A 142 22.57 -20.08 -3.56
C VAL A 142 22.63 -18.55 -3.70
N LEU A 143 21.45 -17.92 -3.72
CA LEU A 143 21.23 -16.64 -3.04
C LEU A 143 19.81 -16.59 -2.46
N GLN A 144 19.71 -16.98 -1.20
CA GLN A 144 18.52 -16.79 -0.38
C GLN A 144 18.61 -15.47 0.39
N LYS A 145 17.50 -14.73 0.31
CA LYS A 145 16.83 -13.99 1.40
C LYS A 145 17.46 -12.67 1.87
N GLY A 146 16.86 -11.57 1.40
CA GLY A 146 17.15 -10.23 1.89
C GLY A 146 16.12 -9.13 1.57
N ALA A 147 14.86 -9.43 1.26
CA ALA A 147 13.78 -8.44 1.27
C ALA A 147 12.48 -9.19 1.56
N ALA A 148 11.80 -8.84 2.66
CA ALA A 148 10.65 -9.58 3.14
C ALA A 148 9.46 -8.66 3.41
N PHE A 149 9.19 -7.72 2.50
CA PHE A 149 7.83 -7.43 2.04
C PHE A 149 7.77 -7.67 0.53
N GLY A 150 6.74 -8.39 0.10
CA GLY A 150 6.60 -8.82 -1.27
C GLY A 150 6.37 -7.65 -2.21
N HIS A 151 7.43 -7.19 -2.88
CA HIS A 151 7.36 -7.04 -4.32
C HIS A 151 7.68 -8.41 -4.89
N GLY A 152 6.62 -9.14 -5.30
CA GLY A 152 6.79 -10.29 -6.18
C GLY A 152 7.55 -9.84 -7.42
N LYS A 153 8.41 -10.71 -7.94
CA LYS A 153 9.18 -10.56 -9.18
C LYS A 153 8.48 -9.61 -10.15
N SER A 154 9.19 -8.54 -10.55
CA SER A 154 8.78 -7.68 -11.64
C SER A 154 8.43 -8.55 -12.84
N VAL A 155 7.14 -8.48 -13.18
CA VAL A 155 6.57 -8.89 -14.45
C VAL A 155 7.31 -8.10 -15.53
N GLU A 156 7.74 -8.77 -16.60
CA GLU A 156 8.22 -8.12 -17.81
C GLU A 156 7.21 -7.04 -18.20
N SER A 157 7.68 -5.80 -18.32
CA SER A 157 6.89 -4.70 -18.84
C SER A 157 6.65 -4.97 -20.33
N ASP A 158 5.56 -5.65 -20.66
CA ASP A 158 5.05 -5.66 -22.02
C ASP A 158 4.65 -4.22 -22.37
N VAL A 159 5.32 -3.66 -23.38
CA VAL A 159 4.90 -2.43 -24.05
C VAL A 159 3.52 -2.72 -24.65
N ILE A 160 2.46 -2.12 -24.09
CA ILE A 160 1.09 -2.35 -24.56
C ILE A 160 0.80 -1.33 -25.67
N GLU A 161 0.76 -1.80 -26.92
CA GLU A 161 0.12 -1.08 -28.03
C GLU A 161 -1.39 -0.96 -27.77
N GLU A 162 -1.98 0.18 -28.18
CA GLU A 162 -3.41 0.45 -28.05
C GLU A 162 -4.27 -0.70 -28.62
N GLY A 163 -5.14 -1.29 -27.78
CA GLY A 163 -6.12 -2.29 -28.18
C GLY A 163 -5.83 -3.74 -27.77
N GLN A 164 -4.69 -4.04 -27.14
CA GLN A 164 -4.41 -5.40 -26.65
C GLN A 164 -5.01 -5.69 -25.26
N ILE A 165 -5.51 -6.91 -25.07
CA ILE A 165 -6.03 -7.42 -23.80
C ILE A 165 -4.88 -7.55 -22.80
N LYS A 166 -4.97 -6.91 -21.62
CA LYS A 166 -3.96 -7.07 -20.54
C LYS A 166 -3.85 -8.55 -20.17
N LYS A 167 -2.72 -9.20 -20.47
CA LYS A 167 -2.38 -10.51 -19.90
C LYS A 167 -1.93 -10.29 -18.47
N VAL A 168 -2.71 -10.77 -17.50
CA VAL A 168 -2.34 -10.66 -16.10
C VAL A 168 -1.47 -11.86 -15.76
N ALA A 169 -0.23 -11.62 -15.31
CA ALA A 169 0.66 -12.69 -14.91
C ALA A 169 0.04 -13.50 -13.75
N PHE A 170 -0.08 -14.81 -13.94
CA PHE A 170 -0.41 -15.73 -12.85
C PHE A 170 0.88 -16.32 -12.26
N TYR A 171 0.85 -16.65 -10.97
CA TYR A 171 1.98 -17.28 -10.31
C TYR A 171 1.52 -18.31 -9.28
N LYS A 172 2.44 -19.20 -8.89
CA LYS A 172 2.24 -20.12 -7.78
C LYS A 172 2.88 -19.56 -6.51
N SER A 173 2.11 -19.53 -5.44
CA SER A 173 2.61 -19.12 -4.13
C SER A 173 3.25 -20.31 -3.42
N ASN A 174 4.44 -20.10 -2.85
CA ASN A 174 5.11 -21.05 -1.97
C ASN A 174 4.84 -20.76 -0.47
N ILE A 175 3.97 -19.79 -0.17
CA ILE A 175 3.61 -19.40 1.19
C ILE A 175 2.49 -20.34 1.67
N LYS A 176 2.63 -20.88 2.88
CA LYS A 176 1.65 -21.75 3.54
C LYS A 176 1.07 -21.09 4.80
N PHE A 177 0.00 -21.65 5.37
CA PHE A 177 -0.62 -21.09 6.56
C PHE A 177 0.32 -21.01 7.78
N ASP A 178 1.33 -21.87 7.86
CA ASP A 178 2.35 -21.81 8.92
C ASP A 178 3.23 -20.56 8.85
N SER A 179 3.36 -19.94 7.66
CA SER A 179 4.07 -18.67 7.50
C SER A 179 3.23 -17.47 7.94
N VAL A 180 1.91 -17.64 8.10
CA VAL A 180 1.01 -16.58 8.55
C VAL A 180 0.89 -16.57 10.06
N ILE A 181 1.39 -15.50 10.67
CA ILE A 181 1.38 -15.31 12.12
C ILE A 181 -0.04 -14.96 12.61
N GLY A 182 -0.49 -15.66 13.64
CA GLY A 182 -1.79 -15.41 14.28
C GLY A 182 -3.00 -15.92 13.50
N SER A 183 -4.15 -15.29 13.74
CA SER A 183 -5.40 -15.51 12.98
C SER A 183 -5.88 -16.97 12.94
N LYS A 184 -5.58 -17.78 13.96
CA LYS A 184 -5.86 -19.23 13.99
C LYS A 184 -7.27 -19.61 13.50
N LYS A 185 -8.31 -18.98 14.07
CA LYS A 185 -9.71 -19.22 13.69
C LYS A 185 -10.03 -18.85 12.24
N VAL A 186 -9.38 -17.80 11.74
CA VAL A 186 -9.51 -17.39 10.33
C VAL A 186 -8.88 -18.44 9.44
N LYS A 187 -7.66 -18.90 9.77
CA LYS A 187 -6.96 -19.94 9.00
C LYS A 187 -7.74 -21.26 8.98
N GLU A 188 -8.30 -21.68 10.12
CA GLU A 188 -9.20 -22.86 10.20
C GLU A 188 -10.40 -22.69 9.27
N TYR A 189 -11.11 -21.56 9.33
CA TYR A 189 -12.24 -21.29 8.45
C TYR A 189 -11.85 -21.30 6.96
N LEU A 190 -10.73 -20.66 6.60
CA LEU A 190 -10.24 -20.60 5.22
C LEU A 190 -9.80 -21.96 4.71
N TYR A 191 -9.20 -22.78 5.58
CA TYR A 191 -8.85 -24.15 5.24
C TYR A 191 -10.11 -24.96 4.91
N ASP A 192 -11.09 -24.94 5.81
CA ASP A 192 -12.30 -25.75 5.70
C ASP A 192 -13.19 -25.35 4.51
N ASN A 193 -13.24 -24.05 4.18
CA ASN A 193 -14.18 -23.52 3.18
C ASN A 193 -13.54 -23.21 1.81
N VAL A 194 -12.22 -22.98 1.75
CA VAL A 194 -11.53 -22.61 0.50
C VAL A 194 -10.53 -23.68 0.09
N VAL A 195 -9.58 -24.02 0.98
CA VAL A 195 -8.50 -24.96 0.64
C VAL A 195 -9.06 -26.35 0.35
N LEU A 196 -9.93 -26.88 1.22
CA LEU A 196 -10.57 -28.18 1.00
C LEU A 196 -11.46 -28.20 -0.25
N ALA A 197 -12.10 -27.07 -0.57
CA ALA A 197 -12.94 -26.97 -1.76
C ALA A 197 -12.11 -27.04 -3.06
N ILE A 198 -10.89 -26.48 -3.04
CA ILE A 198 -9.93 -26.59 -4.14
C ILE A 198 -9.33 -27.99 -4.25
N GLN A 199 -8.92 -28.58 -3.11
CA GLN A 199 -8.21 -29.86 -3.08
C GLN A 199 -9.12 -31.08 -3.27
N HIS A 200 -10.38 -31.01 -2.81
CA HIS A 200 -11.33 -32.12 -2.77
C HIS A 200 -12.72 -31.74 -3.33
N PRO A 201 -12.81 -31.24 -4.58
CA PRO A 201 -14.08 -30.78 -5.15
C PRO A 201 -15.14 -31.89 -5.24
N GLU A 202 -14.73 -33.14 -5.43
CA GLU A 202 -15.61 -34.32 -5.44
C GLU A 202 -16.32 -34.55 -4.11
N LEU A 203 -15.64 -34.27 -2.99
CA LEU A 203 -16.22 -34.39 -1.65
C LEU A 203 -17.33 -33.36 -1.46
N PHE A 204 -17.10 -32.12 -1.86
CA PHE A 204 -18.10 -31.05 -1.79
C PHE A 204 -19.32 -31.38 -2.65
N LYS A 205 -19.10 -31.87 -3.88
CA LYS A 205 -20.19 -32.34 -4.77
C LYS A 205 -20.99 -33.48 -4.15
N LYS A 206 -20.32 -34.48 -3.56
CA LYS A 206 -20.97 -35.62 -2.89
C LYS A 206 -21.93 -35.19 -1.77
N TYR A 207 -21.57 -34.15 -1.02
CA TYR A 207 -22.41 -33.62 0.06
C TYR A 207 -23.35 -32.48 -0.39
N GLY A 208 -23.47 -32.24 -1.69
CA GLY A 208 -24.34 -31.19 -2.25
C GLY A 208 -23.92 -29.76 -1.83
N LYS A 209 -22.66 -29.57 -1.44
CA LYS A 209 -22.13 -28.26 -1.11
C LYS A 209 -21.76 -27.54 -2.41
N LYS A 210 -22.26 -26.31 -2.57
CA LYS A 210 -21.75 -25.40 -3.59
C LYS A 210 -20.28 -25.12 -3.29
N LEU A 211 -19.42 -25.24 -4.29
CA LEU A 211 -18.05 -24.76 -4.19
C LEU A 211 -18.14 -23.23 -4.04
N GLY A 212 -17.59 -22.71 -2.93
CA GLY A 212 -17.70 -21.29 -2.59
C GLY A 212 -17.10 -20.42 -3.71
N VAL A 213 -17.95 -19.74 -4.45
CA VAL A 213 -17.60 -19.00 -5.67
C VAL A 213 -16.87 -17.70 -5.32
N GLY A 214 -17.15 -17.11 -4.15
CA GLY A 214 -16.61 -15.83 -3.73
C GLY A 214 -16.48 -15.70 -2.21
N LEU A 215 -15.30 -15.28 -1.75
CA LEU A 215 -15.04 -14.93 -0.36
C LEU A 215 -14.60 -13.47 -0.26
N LEU A 216 -15.23 -12.67 0.62
CA LEU A 216 -14.79 -11.30 0.92
C LEU A 216 -13.99 -11.25 2.22
N MET A 217 -12.69 -11.00 2.12
CA MET A 217 -11.86 -10.62 3.25
C MET A 217 -11.96 -9.13 3.52
N TYR A 218 -12.24 -8.76 4.77
CA TYR A 218 -12.31 -7.35 5.14
C TYR A 218 -11.61 -7.08 6.47
N GLY A 219 -11.15 -5.84 6.64
CA GLY A 219 -10.48 -5.39 7.85
C GLY A 219 -9.52 -4.24 7.59
N PRO A 220 -8.83 -3.74 8.62
CA PRO A 220 -7.94 -2.59 8.51
C PRO A 220 -6.86 -2.77 7.42
N PRO A 221 -6.31 -1.69 6.87
CA PRO A 221 -5.13 -1.76 6.02
C PRO A 221 -3.94 -2.37 6.78
N GLY A 222 -3.00 -3.01 6.06
CA GLY A 222 -1.76 -3.51 6.67
C GLY A 222 -1.86 -4.79 7.52
N VAL A 223 -3.05 -5.40 7.67
CA VAL A 223 -3.25 -6.66 8.42
C VAL A 223 -2.83 -7.94 7.67
N GLY A 224 -2.38 -7.81 6.42
CA GLY A 224 -1.88 -8.94 5.62
C GLY A 224 -2.96 -9.72 4.86
N LYS A 225 -4.01 -9.05 4.35
CA LYS A 225 -5.05 -9.70 3.51
C LYS A 225 -4.44 -10.38 2.27
N THR A 226 -3.62 -9.66 1.52
CA THR A 226 -2.87 -10.18 0.36
C THR A 226 -1.93 -11.33 0.75
N TYR A 227 -1.27 -11.23 1.91
CA TYR A 227 -0.39 -12.30 2.41
C TYR A 227 -1.18 -13.56 2.78
N MET A 228 -2.39 -13.41 3.35
CA MET A 228 -3.29 -14.51 3.65
C MET A 228 -3.75 -15.23 2.38
N VAL A 229 -4.08 -14.50 1.32
CA VAL A 229 -4.48 -15.08 0.03
C VAL A 229 -3.35 -15.93 -0.55
N ASN A 230 -2.12 -15.43 -0.51
CA ASN A 230 -0.95 -16.19 -0.93
C ASN A 230 -0.74 -17.46 -0.10
N ALA A 231 -1.07 -17.41 1.20
CA ALA A 231 -1.02 -18.59 2.05
C ALA A 231 -2.11 -19.63 1.69
N ILE A 232 -3.34 -19.18 1.41
CA ILE A 232 -4.41 -20.06 0.91
C ILE A 232 -3.98 -20.75 -0.38
N ALA A 233 -3.44 -19.97 -1.33
CA ALA A 233 -3.01 -20.49 -2.62
C ALA A 233 -1.89 -21.53 -2.49
N GLY A 234 -0.88 -21.28 -1.66
CA GLY A 234 0.21 -22.24 -1.46
C GLY A 234 -0.19 -23.45 -0.62
N GLU A 235 -1.19 -23.33 0.26
CA GLU A 235 -1.80 -24.48 0.94
C GLU A 235 -2.61 -25.33 -0.04
N ALA A 236 -3.41 -24.69 -0.90
CA ALA A 236 -4.26 -25.35 -1.88
C ALA A 236 -3.51 -25.86 -3.12
N GLY A 237 -2.30 -25.37 -3.38
CA GLY A 237 -1.55 -25.64 -4.62
C GLY A 237 -2.16 -24.97 -5.86
N ALA A 238 -2.91 -23.89 -5.67
CA ALA A 238 -3.61 -23.17 -6.75
C ALA A 238 -2.74 -22.08 -7.39
N ASN A 239 -3.01 -21.79 -8.66
CA ASN A 239 -2.50 -20.59 -9.32
C ASN A 239 -3.17 -19.35 -8.75
N VAL A 240 -2.48 -18.20 -8.79
CA VAL A 240 -3.00 -16.92 -8.30
C VAL A 240 -2.93 -15.88 -9.41
N ILE A 241 -4.05 -15.22 -9.65
CA ILE A 241 -4.14 -13.99 -10.46
C ILE A 241 -4.48 -12.84 -9.51
N ILE A 242 -3.60 -11.85 -9.40
CA ILE A 242 -3.87 -10.63 -8.63
C ILE A 242 -4.42 -9.57 -9.57
N ALA A 243 -5.63 -9.12 -9.30
CA ALA A 243 -6.36 -8.14 -10.09
C ALA A 243 -6.68 -6.93 -9.22
N ARG A 244 -5.88 -5.86 -9.31
CA ARG A 244 -6.19 -4.61 -8.59
C ARG A 244 -7.21 -3.80 -9.38
N ILE A 245 -8.31 -3.43 -8.72
CA ILE A 245 -9.43 -2.78 -9.39
C ILE A 245 -9.03 -1.46 -10.07
N ASN A 246 -8.18 -0.65 -9.43
CA ASN A 246 -7.66 0.59 -10.01
C ASN A 246 -6.92 0.38 -11.35
N GLN A 247 -6.29 -0.77 -11.56
CA GLN A 247 -5.60 -1.13 -12.82
C GLN A 247 -6.55 -1.63 -13.92
N ILE A 248 -7.78 -2.04 -13.55
CA ILE A 248 -8.80 -2.59 -14.46
C ILE A 248 -9.74 -1.47 -14.94
N VAL A 249 -10.04 -0.51 -14.05
CA VAL A 249 -11.02 0.56 -14.25
C VAL A 249 -10.38 1.83 -14.84
N ASP A 250 -9.19 1.75 -15.44
CA ASP A 250 -8.50 2.89 -16.09
C ASP A 250 -9.52 3.78 -16.82
N MET A 251 -9.73 4.99 -16.28
CA MET A 251 -10.88 5.85 -16.57
C MET A 251 -10.98 6.31 -18.04
N TYR A 252 -9.99 5.98 -18.87
CA TYR A 252 -9.75 6.57 -20.18
C TYR A 252 -10.00 5.64 -21.38
N THR A 253 -10.15 4.32 -21.22
CA THR A 253 -10.05 3.41 -22.40
C THR A 253 -11.30 2.60 -22.77
N GLY A 254 -12.40 2.67 -22.02
CA GLY A 254 -13.65 1.95 -22.39
C GLY A 254 -13.52 0.42 -22.51
N ASN A 255 -12.37 -0.17 -22.15
CA ASN A 255 -12.05 -1.59 -22.27
C ASN A 255 -12.16 -2.37 -20.94
N THR A 256 -12.76 -1.76 -19.91
CA THR A 256 -12.89 -2.36 -18.57
C THR A 256 -13.60 -3.72 -18.60
N GLU A 257 -14.65 -3.87 -19.42
CA GLU A 257 -15.37 -5.13 -19.56
C GLU A 257 -14.52 -6.23 -20.20
N LYS A 258 -13.77 -5.90 -21.27
CA LYS A 258 -12.88 -6.84 -21.96
C LYS A 258 -11.75 -7.32 -21.06
N ASN A 259 -11.15 -6.40 -20.29
CA ASN A 259 -10.09 -6.74 -19.34
C ASN A 259 -10.60 -7.67 -18.25
N LEU A 260 -11.79 -7.40 -17.71
CA LEU A 260 -12.38 -8.25 -16.68
C LEU A 260 -12.72 -9.63 -17.23
N HIS A 261 -13.34 -9.71 -18.40
CA HIS A 261 -13.62 -10.97 -19.08
C HIS A 261 -12.34 -11.79 -19.31
N ALA A 262 -11.27 -11.15 -19.79
CA ALA A 262 -10.00 -11.80 -20.03
C ALA A 262 -9.33 -12.36 -18.77
N ILE A 263 -9.46 -11.67 -17.63
CA ILE A 263 -8.97 -12.17 -16.33
C ILE A 263 -9.67 -13.49 -15.96
N PHE A 264 -10.99 -13.54 -16.09
CA PHE A 264 -11.75 -14.75 -15.80
C PHE A 264 -11.44 -15.87 -16.81
N GLN A 265 -11.29 -15.53 -18.09
CA GLN A 265 -10.88 -16.51 -19.11
C GLN A 265 -9.50 -17.11 -18.82
N GLN A 266 -8.50 -16.28 -18.49
CA GLN A 266 -7.17 -16.74 -18.10
C GLN A 266 -7.21 -17.63 -16.85
N ALA A 267 -8.09 -17.32 -15.89
CA ALA A 267 -8.29 -18.17 -14.72
C ALA A 267 -8.83 -19.55 -15.10
N ARG A 268 -9.79 -19.64 -16.05
CA ARG A 268 -10.38 -20.91 -16.54
C ARG A 268 -9.33 -21.78 -17.22
N GLU A 269 -8.41 -21.17 -17.97
CA GLU A 269 -7.33 -21.87 -18.65
C GLU A 269 -6.24 -22.39 -17.69
N ASN A 270 -6.17 -21.86 -16.46
CA ASN A 270 -5.10 -22.15 -15.49
C ASN A 270 -5.64 -22.75 -14.18
N THR A 271 -6.65 -23.59 -14.24
CA THR A 271 -7.29 -24.17 -13.05
C THR A 271 -6.41 -25.27 -12.40
N PRO A 272 -6.45 -25.45 -11.06
CA PRO A 272 -7.18 -24.65 -10.08
C PRO A 272 -6.57 -23.25 -9.90
N CYS A 273 -7.41 -22.21 -9.90
CA CYS A 273 -6.97 -20.82 -9.88
C CYS A 273 -7.76 -19.99 -8.87
N ILE A 274 -7.04 -19.15 -8.11
CA ILE A 274 -7.61 -18.13 -7.25
C ILE A 274 -7.47 -16.78 -7.96
N ILE A 275 -8.60 -16.12 -8.22
CA ILE A 275 -8.62 -14.72 -8.66
C ILE A 275 -8.74 -13.84 -7.41
N PHE A 276 -7.71 -13.03 -7.15
CA PHE A 276 -7.67 -12.13 -6.01
C PHE A 276 -7.92 -10.69 -6.44
N PHE A 277 -9.07 -10.14 -6.07
CA PHE A 277 -9.42 -8.74 -6.26
C PHE A 277 -9.07 -7.94 -5.01
N ASP A 278 -8.00 -7.15 -5.07
CA ASP A 278 -7.62 -6.23 -3.99
C ASP A 278 -8.29 -4.87 -4.17
N GLU A 279 -8.51 -4.16 -3.06
CA GLU A 279 -9.16 -2.84 -3.03
C GLU A 279 -10.54 -2.82 -3.73
N LEU A 280 -11.39 -3.82 -3.45
CA LEU A 280 -12.74 -3.88 -4.01
C LEU A 280 -13.61 -2.66 -3.69
N ASP A 281 -13.28 -1.92 -2.63
CA ASP A 281 -13.90 -0.64 -2.29
C ASP A 281 -13.77 0.42 -3.39
N ALA A 282 -12.82 0.28 -4.32
CA ALA A 282 -12.73 1.13 -5.50
C ALA A 282 -13.88 0.91 -6.50
N LEU A 283 -14.56 -0.24 -6.49
CA LEU A 283 -15.81 -0.47 -7.22
C LEU A 283 -17.06 -0.02 -6.44
N GLY A 284 -16.87 0.52 -5.24
CA GLY A 284 -17.94 0.85 -4.31
C GLY A 284 -18.73 2.11 -4.69
N ILE A 285 -19.98 2.17 -4.23
CA ILE A 285 -20.81 3.37 -4.35
C ILE A 285 -20.43 4.29 -3.18
N LYS A 286 -19.89 5.48 -3.45
CA LYS A 286 -19.65 6.49 -2.41
C LYS A 286 -21.00 6.95 -1.82
N ARG A 287 -21.42 6.32 -0.73
CA ARG A 287 -22.61 6.69 0.04
C ARG A 287 -22.31 7.93 0.90
N GLY A 288 -22.38 9.12 0.32
CA GLY A 288 -22.21 10.38 1.07
C GLY A 288 -21.60 11.50 0.24
N GLY A 289 -22.43 12.21 -0.50
CA GLY A 289 -22.09 13.44 -1.22
C GLY A 289 -23.38 14.10 -1.71
N GLY A 290 -23.96 14.97 -0.88
CA GLY A 290 -25.11 15.76 -1.27
C GLY A 290 -24.73 16.71 -2.42
N GLY A 291 -25.54 16.68 -3.48
CA GLY A 291 -25.52 17.66 -4.57
C GLY A 291 -24.39 17.50 -5.61
N GLY A 292 -24.72 16.98 -6.79
CA GLY A 292 -24.10 17.48 -8.03
C GLY A 292 -23.13 16.59 -8.83
N ALA A 293 -22.94 15.30 -8.54
CA ALA A 293 -22.07 14.44 -9.37
C ALA A 293 -22.88 13.52 -10.30
N GLN A 294 -23.56 14.08 -11.30
CA GLN A 294 -24.29 13.32 -12.33
C GLN A 294 -23.37 12.74 -13.44
N GLY A 295 -22.03 12.75 -13.24
CA GLY A 295 -21.05 12.35 -14.26
C GLY A 295 -20.13 11.15 -13.93
N GLU A 296 -19.96 10.75 -12.66
CA GLU A 296 -18.94 9.75 -12.27
C GLU A 296 -19.40 8.27 -12.34
N SER A 297 -20.58 7.95 -12.89
CA SER A 297 -21.27 6.68 -12.60
C SER A 297 -21.49 5.69 -13.75
N SER A 298 -21.03 5.91 -14.99
CA SER A 298 -21.29 4.93 -16.07
C SER A 298 -20.26 3.79 -16.09
N SER A 299 -18.97 4.10 -16.13
CA SER A 299 -17.88 3.11 -16.27
C SER A 299 -17.77 2.16 -15.08
N ILE A 300 -17.83 2.67 -13.84
CA ILE A 300 -17.80 1.85 -12.62
C ILE A 300 -19.03 0.93 -12.56
N ARG A 301 -20.22 1.42 -12.96
CA ARG A 301 -21.43 0.57 -13.01
C ARG A 301 -21.33 -0.52 -14.07
N LEU A 302 -20.77 -0.22 -15.24
CA LEU A 302 -20.51 -1.21 -16.27
C LEU A 302 -19.50 -2.27 -15.79
N ALA A 303 -18.43 -1.84 -15.14
CA ALA A 303 -17.45 -2.75 -14.52
C ALA A 303 -18.09 -3.67 -13.47
N VAL A 304 -18.94 -3.11 -12.60
CA VAL A 304 -19.70 -3.89 -11.61
C VAL A 304 -20.63 -4.86 -12.31
N ASN A 305 -21.41 -4.43 -13.32
CA ASN A 305 -22.31 -5.31 -14.06
C ASN A 305 -21.56 -6.48 -14.73
N GLN A 306 -20.44 -6.22 -15.41
CA GLN A 306 -19.63 -7.27 -16.00
C GLN A 306 -19.07 -8.22 -14.93
N PHE A 307 -18.64 -7.70 -13.78
CA PHE A 307 -18.21 -8.51 -12.64
C PHE A 307 -19.32 -9.45 -12.17
N LEU A 308 -20.56 -8.96 -12.08
CA LEU A 308 -21.70 -9.79 -11.68
C LEU A 308 -21.99 -10.89 -12.71
N VAL A 309 -21.83 -10.60 -14.02
CA VAL A 309 -21.97 -11.60 -15.09
C VAL A 309 -20.92 -12.69 -14.95
N GLU A 310 -19.65 -12.34 -14.79
CA GLU A 310 -18.56 -13.31 -14.61
C GLU A 310 -18.75 -14.15 -13.36
N MET A 311 -19.08 -13.53 -12.22
CA MET A 311 -19.31 -14.25 -10.96
C MET A 311 -20.49 -15.23 -11.07
N ASN A 312 -21.58 -14.85 -11.73
CA ASN A 312 -22.71 -15.76 -11.98
C ASN A 312 -22.28 -16.93 -12.87
N GLY A 313 -21.39 -16.69 -13.85
CA GLY A 313 -20.80 -17.74 -14.68
C GLY A 313 -19.99 -18.73 -13.86
N VAL A 314 -19.12 -18.25 -12.96
CA VAL A 314 -18.36 -19.11 -12.04
C VAL A 314 -19.30 -19.82 -11.05
N GLU A 315 -20.41 -19.22 -10.63
CA GLU A 315 -21.38 -19.93 -9.77
C GLU A 315 -22.05 -21.10 -10.49
N ALA A 316 -22.47 -20.90 -11.73
CA ALA A 316 -23.12 -21.94 -12.52
C ALA A 316 -22.16 -23.08 -12.87
N ASN A 317 -20.92 -22.73 -13.21
CA ASN A 317 -19.86 -23.69 -13.47
C ASN A 317 -18.55 -23.22 -12.80
N PRO A 318 -18.21 -23.73 -11.60
CA PRO A 318 -17.03 -23.28 -10.88
C PRO A 318 -15.73 -23.49 -11.63
N GLU A 319 -15.65 -24.49 -12.52
CA GLU A 319 -14.47 -24.82 -13.34
C GLU A 319 -13.13 -24.94 -12.56
N GLY A 320 -13.15 -24.97 -11.22
CA GLY A 320 -11.93 -24.93 -10.40
C GLY A 320 -11.39 -23.51 -10.14
N ILE A 321 -12.21 -22.48 -10.37
CA ILE A 321 -11.93 -21.07 -10.06
C ILE A 321 -12.53 -20.71 -8.70
N PHE A 322 -11.76 -19.96 -7.92
CA PHE A 322 -12.19 -19.40 -6.66
C PHE A 322 -11.91 -17.90 -6.64
N VAL A 323 -12.91 -17.09 -6.33
CA VAL A 323 -12.75 -15.63 -6.29
C VAL A 323 -12.60 -15.16 -4.85
N ILE A 324 -11.55 -14.41 -4.57
CA ILE A 324 -11.33 -13.78 -3.27
C ILE A 324 -11.27 -12.27 -3.46
N GLY A 325 -12.13 -11.56 -2.74
CA GLY A 325 -12.13 -10.11 -2.66
C GLY A 325 -11.48 -9.63 -1.38
N ALA A 326 -10.73 -8.52 -1.42
CA ALA A 326 -10.27 -7.81 -0.24
C ALA A 326 -10.74 -6.36 -0.23
N THR A 327 -11.14 -5.87 0.95
CA THR A 327 -11.51 -4.46 1.12
C THR A 327 -11.16 -3.95 2.52
N ASN A 328 -10.88 -2.65 2.61
CA ASN A 328 -10.77 -1.95 3.88
C ASN A 328 -12.12 -1.36 4.35
N GLN A 329 -13.11 -1.29 3.45
CA GLN A 329 -14.39 -0.58 3.62
C GLN A 329 -15.57 -1.44 3.14
N PRO A 330 -15.93 -2.51 3.86
CA PRO A 330 -16.96 -3.47 3.43
C PRO A 330 -18.40 -2.89 3.34
N TRP A 331 -18.64 -1.69 3.88
CA TRP A 331 -19.91 -0.95 3.78
C TRP A 331 -20.06 -0.18 2.46
N ASP A 332 -18.96 0.15 1.77
CA ASP A 332 -19.00 0.87 0.49
C ASP A 332 -19.14 -0.09 -0.72
N ILE A 333 -18.98 -1.40 -0.50
CA ILE A 333 -19.19 -2.45 -1.51
C ILE A 333 -20.66 -2.54 -1.93
N ASP A 334 -20.89 -2.63 -3.26
CA ASP A 334 -22.22 -2.79 -3.83
C ASP A 334 -22.95 -4.01 -3.22
N PRO A 335 -24.18 -3.85 -2.68
CA PRO A 335 -24.95 -4.95 -2.12
C PRO A 335 -25.18 -6.13 -3.08
N ALA A 336 -25.22 -5.90 -4.40
CA ALA A 336 -25.34 -6.96 -5.39
C ALA A 336 -24.14 -7.90 -5.39
N LEU A 337 -22.93 -7.40 -5.09
CA LEU A 337 -21.72 -8.21 -4.98
C LEU A 337 -21.71 -9.09 -3.72
N LYS A 338 -22.38 -8.65 -2.65
CA LYS A 338 -22.46 -9.34 -1.34
C LYS A 338 -23.53 -10.44 -1.25
N ARG A 339 -24.27 -10.70 -2.33
CA ARG A 339 -25.33 -11.73 -2.33
C ARG A 339 -24.74 -13.14 -2.37
N SER A 340 -25.54 -14.10 -1.89
CA SER A 340 -25.24 -15.52 -2.01
C SER A 340 -24.94 -15.89 -3.47
N GLY A 341 -23.92 -16.73 -3.69
CA GLY A 341 -23.41 -17.06 -5.03
C GLY A 341 -22.28 -16.16 -5.53
N ARG A 342 -22.01 -15.05 -4.84
CA ARG A 342 -20.91 -14.11 -5.13
C ARG A 342 -20.04 -13.98 -3.89
N PHE A 343 -19.81 -12.77 -3.37
CA PHE A 343 -19.17 -12.54 -2.08
C PHE A 343 -20.14 -12.69 -0.90
N GLY A 344 -20.93 -13.77 -0.90
CA GLY A 344 -21.90 -14.06 0.15
C GLY A 344 -21.23 -14.42 1.49
N ASP A 345 -20.07 -15.07 1.42
CA ASP A 345 -19.23 -15.34 2.58
C ASP A 345 -18.25 -14.19 2.81
N SER A 346 -18.20 -13.69 4.04
CA SER A 346 -17.29 -12.61 4.42
C SER A 346 -16.56 -12.93 5.71
N ILE A 347 -15.27 -12.58 5.76
CA ILE A 347 -14.40 -12.87 6.90
C ILE A 347 -13.61 -11.65 7.32
N TYR A 348 -13.70 -11.33 8.62
CA TYR A 348 -12.94 -10.27 9.23
C TYR A 348 -11.51 -10.73 9.54
N ILE A 349 -10.51 -9.99 9.05
CA ILE A 349 -9.09 -10.18 9.40
C ILE A 349 -8.72 -9.21 10.53
N PRO A 350 -8.56 -9.69 11.78
CA PRO A 350 -8.31 -8.82 12.92
C PRO A 350 -6.84 -8.38 12.98
N PRO A 351 -6.54 -7.23 13.61
CA PRO A 351 -5.18 -6.82 13.90
C PRO A 351 -4.51 -7.71 14.97
N PRO A 352 -3.16 -7.76 15.02
CA PRO A 352 -2.44 -8.73 15.81
C PRO A 352 -2.48 -8.44 17.31
N LYS A 353 -2.65 -9.50 18.09
CA LYS A 353 -2.56 -9.52 19.56
C LYS A 353 -1.11 -9.44 20.03
N TYR A 354 -0.91 -9.30 21.35
CA TYR A 354 0.42 -9.19 21.95
C TYR A 354 1.39 -10.31 21.53
N ARG A 355 0.97 -11.57 21.63
CA ARG A 355 1.83 -12.73 21.26
C ARG A 355 2.16 -12.74 19.77
N GLU A 356 1.18 -12.40 18.92
CA GLU A 356 1.36 -12.31 17.47
C GLU A 356 2.32 -11.17 17.11
N ARG A 357 2.27 -10.02 17.80
CA ARG A 357 3.26 -8.94 17.62
C ARG A 357 4.68 -9.36 18.02
N VAL A 358 4.84 -10.15 19.08
CA VAL A 358 6.15 -10.73 19.44
C VAL A 358 6.69 -11.59 18.30
N GLU A 359 5.85 -12.43 17.71
CA GLU A 359 6.21 -13.28 16.57
C GLU A 359 6.51 -12.45 15.31
N LEU A 360 5.75 -11.37 15.05
CA LEU A 360 6.00 -10.46 13.93
C LEU A 360 7.37 -9.78 14.03
N PHE A 361 7.75 -9.28 15.21
CA PHE A 361 9.09 -8.72 15.39
C PHE A 361 10.18 -9.77 15.19
N LYS A 362 9.99 -11.00 15.68
CA LYS A 362 10.94 -12.10 15.41
C LYS A 362 11.05 -12.36 13.92
N PHE A 363 9.92 -12.40 13.22
CA PHE A 363 9.86 -12.65 11.78
C PHE A 363 10.58 -11.56 10.98
N TYR A 364 10.26 -10.28 11.18
CA TYR A 364 10.86 -9.18 10.41
C TYR A 364 12.33 -8.93 10.74
N THR A 365 12.76 -9.28 11.96
CA THR A 365 14.17 -9.14 12.35
C THR A 365 15.00 -10.40 12.08
N ARG A 366 14.41 -11.53 11.63
CA ARG A 366 15.10 -12.83 11.58
C ARG A 366 16.39 -12.82 10.76
N ASN A 367 16.38 -12.17 9.60
CA ASN A 367 17.51 -12.11 8.66
C ASN A 367 18.38 -10.85 8.83
N LYS A 368 18.09 -10.00 9.82
CA LYS A 368 18.86 -8.78 10.05
C LYS A 368 20.01 -9.06 11.03
N PRO A 369 21.22 -8.51 10.81
CA PRO A 369 22.29 -8.49 11.81
C PRO A 369 21.78 -7.76 13.06
N LYS A 370 21.57 -8.49 14.16
CA LYS A 370 20.91 -7.95 15.35
C LYS A 370 21.56 -8.43 16.64
N ALA A 371 21.54 -7.56 17.63
CA ALA A 371 21.80 -7.93 19.02
C ALA A 371 20.57 -8.65 19.60
N ARG A 372 20.66 -9.03 20.88
CA ARG A 372 19.50 -9.59 21.60
C ARG A 372 18.43 -8.50 21.76
N LEU A 373 17.31 -8.66 21.06
CA LEU A 373 16.17 -7.75 21.16
C LEU A 373 15.13 -8.27 22.16
N ASN A 374 14.56 -7.37 22.96
CA ASN A 374 13.44 -7.67 23.83
C ASN A 374 12.11 -7.52 23.06
N TYR A 375 11.70 -8.58 22.38
CA TYR A 375 10.47 -8.61 21.60
C TYR A 375 9.20 -8.38 22.45
N GLY A 376 9.21 -8.75 23.73
CA GLY A 376 8.09 -8.49 24.63
C GLY A 376 7.91 -6.99 24.90
N ARG A 377 9.01 -6.26 25.15
CA ARG A 377 8.99 -4.80 25.26
C ARG A 377 8.48 -4.15 23.97
N LEU A 378 9.02 -4.55 22.81
CA LEU A 378 8.60 -4.03 21.52
C LEU A 378 7.10 -4.26 21.27
N ALA A 379 6.59 -5.46 21.55
CA ALA A 379 5.17 -5.78 21.40
C ALA A 379 4.23 -4.98 22.32
N ARG A 380 4.70 -4.52 23.49
CA ARG A 380 3.96 -3.57 24.34
C ARG A 380 4.02 -2.15 23.78
N ALA A 381 5.20 -1.73 23.32
CA ALA A 381 5.44 -0.42 22.72
C ALA A 381 4.65 -0.19 21.41
N THR A 382 4.27 -1.27 20.73
CA THR A 382 3.47 -1.25 19.50
C THR A 382 2.05 -1.79 19.70
N MET A 383 1.48 -1.63 20.89
CA MET A 383 0.06 -1.97 21.09
C MET A 383 -0.85 -1.16 20.17
N GLY A 384 -1.60 -1.85 19.30
CA GLY A 384 -2.43 -1.22 18.27
C GLY A 384 -1.72 -1.00 16.93
N TYR A 385 -0.61 -1.69 16.66
CA TYR A 385 0.06 -1.67 15.36
C TYR A 385 -0.38 -2.87 14.52
N THR A 386 -0.43 -2.65 13.20
CA THR A 386 -0.60 -3.69 12.20
C THR A 386 0.74 -4.38 11.89
N PRO A 387 0.74 -5.56 11.23
CA PRO A 387 1.95 -6.17 10.68
C PRO A 387 2.78 -5.22 9.81
N ALA A 388 2.13 -4.39 8.97
CA ALA A 388 2.82 -3.38 8.16
C ALA A 388 3.47 -2.29 9.00
N ASP A 389 2.79 -1.78 10.05
CA ASP A 389 3.40 -0.79 10.94
C ASP A 389 4.63 -1.38 11.68
N ILE A 390 4.58 -2.65 12.08
CA ILE A 390 5.69 -3.33 12.77
C ILE A 390 6.89 -3.54 11.85
N GLU A 391 6.64 -3.95 10.60
CA GLU A 391 7.70 -4.07 9.61
C GLU A 391 8.35 -2.72 9.35
N ARG A 392 7.56 -1.67 9.11
CA ARG A 392 8.05 -0.31 8.94
C ARG A 392 9.00 0.11 10.07
N VAL A 393 8.66 -0.22 11.32
CA VAL A 393 9.55 0.02 12.47
C VAL A 393 10.85 -0.78 12.36
N CYS A 394 10.78 -2.06 12.01
CA CYS A 394 11.97 -2.92 11.88
C CYS A 394 12.90 -2.43 10.75
N ASP A 395 12.34 -2.01 9.62
CA ASP A 395 13.12 -1.56 8.48
C ASP A 395 13.73 -0.19 8.70
N LYS A 396 12.94 0.78 9.21
CA LYS A 396 13.48 2.09 9.60
C LYS A 396 14.57 1.98 10.65
N ALA A 397 14.41 1.09 11.63
CA ALA A 397 15.44 0.89 12.65
C ALA A 397 16.71 0.26 12.07
N ALA A 398 16.57 -0.63 11.07
CA ALA A 398 17.69 -1.27 10.39
C ALA A 398 18.51 -0.32 9.50
N MET A 399 17.95 0.81 9.08
CA MET A 399 18.69 1.84 8.34
C MET A 399 19.89 2.38 9.12
N ARG A 400 19.78 2.51 10.45
CA ARG A 400 20.86 3.03 11.30
C ARG A 400 22.13 2.16 11.27
N PRO A 401 22.08 0.84 11.58
CA PRO A 401 23.24 -0.02 11.45
C PRO A 401 23.71 -0.16 10.01
N LEU A 402 22.80 -0.21 9.03
CA LEU A 402 23.14 -0.29 7.61
C LEU A 402 23.99 0.91 7.15
N LEU A 403 23.53 2.14 7.43
CA LEU A 403 24.25 3.35 7.06
C LEU A 403 25.59 3.48 7.80
N HIS A 404 25.65 3.03 9.06
CA HIS A 404 26.91 3.00 9.81
C HIS A 404 27.92 2.04 9.15
N GLU A 405 27.49 0.82 8.82
CA GLU A 405 28.34 -0.17 8.19
C GLU A 405 28.83 0.31 6.83
N HIS A 406 27.95 0.90 6.01
CA HIS A 406 28.33 1.49 4.73
C HIS A 406 29.36 2.63 4.88
N ARG A 407 29.16 3.56 5.82
CA ARG A 407 30.04 4.73 6.01
C ARG A 407 31.41 4.38 6.60
N TYR A 408 31.48 3.39 7.48
CA TYR A 408 32.70 3.09 8.25
C TYR A 408 33.30 1.71 7.91
N ASN A 409 32.72 1.00 6.95
CA ASN A 409 33.07 -0.37 6.57
C ASN A 409 33.19 -1.31 7.78
N LYS A 410 32.26 -1.18 8.74
CA LYS A 410 32.28 -1.90 10.01
C LYS A 410 30.88 -2.32 10.43
N GLU A 411 30.67 -3.64 10.50
CA GLU A 411 29.40 -4.23 10.92
C GLU A 411 28.94 -3.67 12.27
N ARG A 412 27.73 -3.14 12.29
CA ARG A 412 27.01 -2.72 13.50
C ARG A 412 25.72 -3.50 13.56
N LYS A 413 25.48 -4.18 14.68
CA LYS A 413 24.22 -4.93 14.87
C LYS A 413 23.07 -4.00 15.20
N LEU A 414 21.87 -4.32 14.71
CA LEU A 414 20.61 -3.70 15.11
C LEU A 414 20.39 -3.88 16.62
N THR A 415 20.19 -2.79 17.34
CA THR A 415 20.02 -2.79 18.80
C THR A 415 18.61 -2.39 19.24
N MET A 416 18.31 -2.60 20.52
CA MET A 416 17.08 -2.07 21.12
C MET A 416 16.99 -0.54 21.05
N ALA A 417 18.13 0.16 21.15
CA ALA A 417 18.16 1.62 21.07
C ALA A 417 17.69 2.13 19.69
N ASP A 418 18.08 1.45 18.62
CA ASP A 418 17.63 1.79 17.26
C ASP A 418 16.11 1.62 17.12
N MET A 419 15.58 0.49 17.58
CA MET A 419 14.14 0.20 17.54
C MET A 419 13.33 1.22 18.35
N LEU A 420 13.79 1.55 19.57
CA LEU A 420 13.11 2.48 20.46
C LEU A 420 13.21 3.92 19.95
N ALA A 421 14.28 4.29 19.26
CA ALA A 421 14.40 5.61 18.67
C ALA A 421 13.31 5.83 17.60
N ILE A 422 13.06 4.85 16.73
CA ILE A 422 11.96 4.91 15.76
C ILE A 422 10.60 4.99 16.46
N LEU A 423 10.41 4.29 17.58
CA LEU A 423 9.15 4.30 18.34
C LEU A 423 8.92 5.59 19.14
N LYS A 424 9.97 6.35 19.45
CA LYS A 424 9.89 7.67 20.11
C LYS A 424 9.55 8.79 19.13
N ASP A 425 10.00 8.63 17.89
CA ASP A 425 9.75 9.56 16.81
C ASP A 425 8.27 9.50 16.38
N LYS A 426 7.53 10.59 16.56
CA LYS A 426 6.08 10.62 16.30
C LYS A 426 5.75 10.53 14.80
N ASP A 427 6.58 11.12 13.96
CA ASP A 427 6.41 11.12 12.51
C ASP A 427 6.72 9.73 11.94
N MET A 428 7.65 9.02 12.59
CA MET A 428 8.02 7.66 12.19
C MET A 428 7.21 6.54 12.86
N SER A 429 6.41 6.82 13.89
CA SER A 429 5.69 5.81 14.70
C SER A 429 4.15 5.87 14.63
N GLY A 430 3.56 6.68 13.74
CA GLY A 430 2.11 6.67 13.49
C GLY A 430 1.56 5.26 13.23
N SER A 431 0.39 4.95 13.80
CA SER A 431 -0.34 3.70 13.56
C SER A 431 -1.51 3.97 12.62
N THR A 432 -1.49 3.34 11.44
CA THR A 432 -2.58 3.37 10.46
C THR A 432 -3.89 2.81 11.02
N LEU A 433 -3.80 1.92 12.01
CA LEU A 433 -4.96 1.28 12.63
C LEU A 433 -5.78 2.24 13.50
N ASP A 434 -5.13 3.18 14.19
CA ASP A 434 -5.81 4.12 15.07
C ASP A 434 -6.67 5.11 14.27
N GLU A 435 -6.14 5.57 13.14
CA GLU A 435 -6.85 6.40 12.17
C GLU A 435 -8.05 5.66 11.58
N TRP A 436 -7.83 4.42 11.14
CA TRP A 436 -8.90 3.57 10.62
C TRP A 436 -10.02 3.38 11.65
N TYR A 437 -9.70 3.02 12.90
CA TYR A 437 -10.72 2.91 13.95
C TYR A 437 -11.47 4.21 14.21
N GLY A 438 -10.79 5.35 14.17
CA GLY A 438 -11.38 6.68 14.34
C GLY A 438 -12.41 6.97 13.25
N MET A 439 -12.02 6.81 11.99
CA MET A 439 -12.88 6.97 10.81
C MET A 439 -14.10 6.05 10.88
N VAL A 440 -13.92 4.75 11.11
CA VAL A 440 -15.05 3.80 11.12
C VAL A 440 -16.00 4.07 12.28
N LYS A 441 -15.50 4.50 13.44
CA LYS A 441 -16.41 4.88 14.54
C LYS A 441 -17.27 6.08 14.15
N LYS A 442 -16.66 7.14 13.61
CA LYS A 442 -17.27 8.45 13.35
C LYS A 442 -18.16 8.49 12.11
N ASP A 443 -17.85 7.69 11.10
CA ASP A 443 -18.52 7.81 9.80
C ASP A 443 -19.39 6.59 9.49
N VAL A 444 -19.13 5.46 10.15
CA VAL A 444 -19.73 4.17 9.77
C VAL A 444 -20.62 3.58 10.88
N ILE A 445 -20.19 3.66 12.14
CA ILE A 445 -20.98 3.12 13.27
C ILE A 445 -21.96 4.16 13.82
N SER A 446 -21.52 5.41 13.96
CA SER A 446 -22.32 6.52 14.47
C SER A 446 -21.97 7.77 13.67
N SER A 447 -22.92 8.39 12.97
CA SER A 447 -22.67 9.62 12.21
C SER A 447 -22.89 10.83 13.12
N THR A 448 -21.88 11.68 13.32
CA THR A 448 -22.04 12.90 14.12
C THR A 448 -22.20 14.11 13.20
N GLU A 449 -23.39 14.72 13.17
CA GLU A 449 -23.60 16.00 12.50
C GLU A 449 -23.56 17.13 13.53
N THR A 450 -22.70 18.12 13.32
CA THR A 450 -22.72 19.34 14.11
C THR A 450 -23.78 20.28 13.55
N GLN A 451 -24.89 20.44 14.27
CA GLN A 451 -25.90 21.44 13.95
C GLN A 451 -25.77 22.61 14.92
N ILE A 452 -25.88 23.84 14.41
CA ILE A 452 -25.97 25.03 15.26
C ILE A 452 -27.45 25.19 15.60
N VAL A 453 -27.80 24.85 16.84
CA VAL A 453 -29.13 25.10 17.40
C VAL A 453 -28.95 26.21 18.44
N ASP A 454 -29.64 27.33 18.27
CA ASP A 454 -29.60 28.50 19.15
C ASP A 454 -28.19 29.07 19.42
N GLY A 455 -27.36 29.18 18.36
CA GLY A 455 -26.01 29.74 18.45
C GLY A 455 -24.97 28.85 19.15
N LYS A 456 -25.34 27.64 19.58
CA LYS A 456 -24.42 26.63 20.14
C LYS A 456 -24.25 25.46 19.18
N LYS A 457 -23.00 25.05 18.95
CA LYS A 457 -22.69 23.82 18.21
C LYS A 457 -23.15 22.61 19.02
N GLN A 458 -24.20 21.93 18.57
CA GLN A 458 -24.65 20.66 19.13
C GLN A 458 -24.26 19.52 18.18
N GLU A 459 -23.65 18.48 18.72
CA GLU A 459 -23.34 17.25 17.97
C GLU A 459 -24.53 16.29 18.07
N ILE A 460 -25.25 16.10 16.96
CA ILE A 460 -26.35 15.14 16.87
C ILE A 460 -25.79 13.83 16.34
N VAL A 461 -25.95 12.75 17.10
CA VAL A 461 -25.55 11.40 16.70
C VAL A 461 -26.68 10.73 15.92
N LYS A 462 -26.51 10.60 14.60
CA LYS A 462 -27.34 9.82 13.68
C LYS A 462 -26.83 8.39 13.53
N GLU A 463 -27.67 7.51 12.96
CA GLU A 463 -27.23 6.18 12.53
C GLU A 463 -26.13 6.31 11.45
N GLY A 464 -25.02 5.58 11.63
CA GLY A 464 -23.91 5.57 10.66
C GLY A 464 -24.23 4.76 9.39
N LYS A 465 -23.26 4.67 8.46
CA LYS A 465 -23.42 3.99 7.16
C LYS A 465 -23.86 2.52 7.22
N LEU A 466 -23.62 1.82 8.33
CA LEU A 466 -24.01 0.41 8.48
C LEU A 466 -25.49 0.30 8.89
N ASP A 467 -26.28 -0.37 8.05
CA ASP A 467 -27.65 -0.73 8.38
C ASP A 467 -27.70 -1.83 9.49
N PRO A 468 -28.87 -2.08 10.10
CA PRO A 468 -29.00 -3.08 11.15
C PRO A 468 -28.59 -4.52 10.74
N GLN A 469 -28.80 -4.92 9.48
CA GLN A 469 -28.42 -6.24 8.99
C GLN A 469 -26.89 -6.33 8.81
N GLU A 470 -26.26 -5.29 8.26
CA GLU A 470 -24.81 -5.21 8.12
C GLU A 470 -24.09 -5.16 9.48
N LYS A 471 -24.69 -4.54 10.50
CA LYS A 471 -24.18 -4.59 11.89
C LYS A 471 -24.16 -6.02 12.45
N VAL A 472 -25.12 -6.86 12.04
CA VAL A 472 -25.14 -8.29 12.41
C VAL A 472 -24.08 -9.07 11.64
N LEU A 473 -23.99 -8.84 10.33
CA LEU A 473 -22.98 -9.47 9.45
C LEU A 473 -21.56 -9.17 9.94
N TYR A 474 -21.25 -7.89 10.19
CA TYR A 474 -19.92 -7.45 10.61
C TYR A 474 -19.76 -7.35 12.14
N ARG A 475 -20.56 -8.11 12.90
CA ARG A 475 -20.60 -8.04 14.37
C ARG A 475 -19.22 -8.20 15.03
N VAL A 476 -18.36 -9.08 14.49
CA VAL A 476 -17.00 -9.30 15.03
C VAL A 476 -16.15 -8.03 14.90
N MET A 477 -16.18 -7.40 13.72
CA MET A 477 -15.49 -6.13 13.45
C MET A 477 -16.07 -5.01 14.29
N VAL A 478 -17.39 -4.86 14.37
CA VAL A 478 -18.05 -3.83 15.20
C VAL A 478 -17.67 -3.97 16.67
N LYS A 479 -17.62 -5.20 17.20
CA LYS A 479 -17.13 -5.46 18.56
C LYS A 479 -15.68 -5.04 18.73
N ASP A 480 -14.83 -5.36 17.77
CA ASP A 480 -13.41 -4.97 17.81
C ASP A 480 -13.22 -3.45 17.73
N ILE A 481 -13.96 -2.74 16.88
CA ILE A 481 -13.92 -1.28 16.79
C ILE A 481 -14.40 -0.64 18.10
N LYS A 482 -15.54 -1.07 18.66
CA LYS A 482 -16.03 -0.58 19.96
C LYS A 482 -15.01 -0.83 21.07
N LYS A 483 -14.33 -1.98 21.02
CA LYS A 483 -13.29 -2.37 21.99
C LYS A 483 -12.10 -1.40 21.96
N ASN A 484 -11.63 -1.05 20.76
CA ASN A 484 -10.43 -0.24 20.52
C ASN A 484 -10.68 1.27 20.49
N THR A 485 -11.94 1.70 20.38
CA THR A 485 -12.34 3.12 20.41
C THR A 485 -12.94 3.59 21.73
N ASN A 486 -12.93 2.73 22.75
CA ASN A 486 -13.30 3.09 24.11
C ASN A 486 -12.19 3.95 24.75
N GLY A 487 -12.56 5.11 25.30
CA GLY A 487 -11.62 6.08 25.85
C GLY A 487 -10.67 5.50 26.91
N PHE A 488 -11.18 4.67 27.81
CA PHE A 488 -10.36 3.99 28.83
C PHE A 488 -9.33 3.04 28.21
N ARG A 489 -9.73 2.29 27.18
CA ARG A 489 -8.82 1.41 26.42
C ARG A 489 -7.77 2.19 25.64
N ILE A 490 -8.15 3.31 25.03
CA ILE A 490 -7.21 4.20 24.34
C ILE A 490 -6.17 4.72 25.33
N TRP A 491 -6.61 5.16 26.52
CA TRP A 491 -5.71 5.60 27.58
C TRP A 491 -4.76 4.49 28.04
N ILE A 492 -5.27 3.28 28.33
CA ILE A 492 -4.42 2.12 28.68
C ILE A 492 -3.40 1.85 27.58
N LYS A 493 -3.81 1.87 26.31
CA LYS A 493 -2.93 1.62 25.17
C LYS A 493 -1.82 2.66 25.11
N LYS A 494 -2.14 3.96 25.20
CA LYS A 494 -1.16 5.06 25.19
C LYS A 494 -0.20 4.95 26.38
N ALA A 495 -0.72 4.72 27.58
CA ALA A 495 0.10 4.54 28.78
C ALA A 495 1.04 3.32 28.65
N THR A 496 0.53 2.17 28.20
CA THR A 496 1.32 0.96 27.99
C THR A 496 2.44 1.17 26.99
N ARG A 497 2.15 1.85 25.87
CA ARG A 497 3.17 2.20 24.86
C ARG A 497 4.25 3.09 25.45
N TRP A 498 3.83 4.15 26.14
CA TRP A 498 4.75 5.10 26.76
C TRP A 498 5.67 4.43 27.79
N PHE A 499 5.11 3.65 28.73
CA PHE A 499 5.91 2.90 29.69
C PHE A 499 6.87 1.90 29.02
N ALA A 500 6.44 1.21 27.96
CA ALA A 500 7.29 0.28 27.23
C ALA A 500 8.41 0.95 26.42
N ILE A 501 8.21 2.20 26.02
CA ILE A 501 9.23 2.97 25.31
C ILE A 501 10.26 3.51 26.31
N HIS A 502 9.83 3.98 27.48
CA HIS A 502 10.68 4.73 28.41
C HIS A 502 11.24 3.93 29.60
N PHE A 503 10.56 2.90 30.13
CA PHE A 503 10.89 2.30 31.44
C PHE A 503 11.16 0.79 31.44
N PHE A 504 10.27 -0.02 30.88
CA PHE A 504 10.62 -1.41 30.51
C PHE A 504 11.64 -1.35 29.40
#